data_AF-A0A3D3PW85-F1
#
_entry.id   AF-A0A3D3PW85-F1
#
_cell.length_a   1.000
_cell.length_b   1.000
_cell.length_c   1.000
_cell.angle_alpha   90.00
_cell.angle_beta   90.00
_cell.angle_gamma   90.00
#
_symmetry.space_group_name_H-M   'P 1'
#
loop_
_entity.id
_entity.type
_entity.pdbx_description
1 polymer ?
#
loop_
_entity_poly.entity_id
_entity_poly.type
_entity_poly.pdbx_seq_one_letter_code
_entity_poly.pdbx_strand_id
1 'polypeptide(L)'
;MANYFDVKRDPRKAYTRLAMIAVAVIVFPFIAAHFGNSWVRIMDLALLYIMLALGLNIVVGFAGLLDLGYIAFYALGAYMTGLLASPQFAVVLESFVNNYPAVGNSLVWLFGPEITQNGIHLSVWFIIPMGAAVAGLFGALLGAPTLKLRGDYLAIVTLGFGEIIRIFMNNLNAPVNITNGPQGINMIDPIRIFGVSLA
;
A
#
# COMPACT_ATOMS: atom_id res chain seq x y z
N MET A 1 27.28 -14.42 -19.02
CA MET A 1 27.25 -13.25 -18.11
C MET A 1 27.76 -13.71 -16.75
N ALA A 2 28.73 -13.01 -16.15
CA ALA A 2 29.25 -13.38 -14.83
C ALA A 2 28.16 -13.18 -13.78
N ASN A 3 27.74 -14.25 -13.10
CA ASN A 3 26.77 -14.17 -12.00
C ASN A 3 27.48 -13.62 -10.76
N TYR A 4 27.43 -12.30 -10.57
CA TYR A 4 28.00 -11.62 -9.39
C TYR A 4 27.32 -12.00 -8.06
N PHE A 5 26.16 -12.67 -8.11
CA PHE A 5 25.40 -13.15 -6.95
C PHE A 5 25.27 -14.67 -6.91
N ASP A 6 26.31 -15.40 -7.35
CA ASP A 6 26.31 -16.86 -7.30
C ASP A 6 26.53 -17.38 -5.86
N VAL A 7 25.42 -17.64 -5.16
CA VAL A 7 25.43 -18.22 -3.81
C VAL A 7 25.95 -19.67 -3.81
N LYS A 8 25.88 -20.38 -4.95
CA LYS A 8 26.28 -21.79 -5.03
C LYS A 8 27.78 -21.97 -5.22
N ARG A 9 28.45 -21.05 -5.92
CA ARG A 9 29.91 -21.13 -6.16
C ARG A 9 30.73 -20.42 -5.09
N ASP A 10 30.34 -19.21 -4.70
CA ASP A 10 31.09 -18.37 -3.74
C ASP A 10 30.13 -17.74 -2.72
N PRO A 11 29.57 -18.51 -1.77
CA PRO A 11 28.53 -18.05 -0.86
C PRO A 11 28.96 -16.81 -0.06
N ARG A 12 30.20 -16.78 0.46
CA ARG A 12 30.71 -15.64 1.24
C ARG A 12 30.71 -14.34 0.43
N LYS A 13 31.19 -14.35 -0.82
CA LYS A 13 31.23 -13.14 -1.66
C LYS A 13 29.84 -12.69 -2.09
N ALA A 14 28.94 -13.64 -2.35
CA ALA A 14 27.54 -13.35 -2.69
C ALA A 14 26.81 -12.70 -1.50
N TYR A 15 26.92 -13.27 -0.29
CA TYR A 15 26.32 -12.71 0.92
C TYR A 15 26.92 -11.35 1.29
N THR A 16 28.24 -11.14 1.15
CA THR A 16 28.85 -9.83 1.42
C THR A 16 28.34 -8.76 0.46
N ARG A 17 28.13 -9.09 -0.82
CA ARG A 17 27.60 -8.15 -1.82
C ARG A 17 26.14 -7.83 -1.55
N LEU A 18 25.32 -8.84 -1.23
CA LEU A 18 23.93 -8.64 -0.82
C LEU A 18 23.83 -7.79 0.44
N ALA A 19 24.67 -8.04 1.44
CA ALA A 19 24.72 -7.25 2.66
C ALA A 19 25.12 -5.79 2.38
N MET A 20 26.11 -5.55 1.51
CA MET A 20 26.48 -4.18 1.11
C MET A 20 25.33 -3.45 0.42
N ILE A 21 24.59 -4.13 -0.47
CA ILE A 21 23.42 -3.53 -1.13
C ILE A 21 22.33 -3.23 -0.11
N ALA A 22 22.03 -4.17 0.79
CA ALA A 22 21.02 -3.97 1.83
C ALA A 22 21.38 -2.80 2.75
N VAL A 23 22.64 -2.70 3.18
CA VAL A 23 23.14 -1.58 3.99
C VAL A 23 23.05 -0.28 3.22
N ALA A 24 23.46 -0.26 1.95
CA ALA A 24 23.33 0.93 1.11
C ALA A 24 21.88 1.39 1.04
N VAL A 25 20.93 0.49 0.77
CA VAL A 25 19.49 0.81 0.71
C VAL A 25 18.96 1.35 2.04
N ILE A 26 19.41 0.81 3.18
CA ILE A 26 18.98 1.27 4.51
C ILE A 26 19.57 2.64 4.85
N VAL A 27 20.85 2.87 4.55
CA VAL A 27 21.55 4.12 4.91
C VAL A 27 21.20 5.26 3.96
N PHE A 28 20.92 4.95 2.69
CA PHE A 28 20.63 5.93 1.66
C PHE A 28 19.51 6.95 2.00
N PRO A 29 18.32 6.56 2.51
CA PRO A 29 17.25 7.53 2.79
C PRO A 29 17.69 8.60 3.81
N PHE A 30 18.54 8.24 4.78
CA PHE A 30 19.06 9.20 5.76
C PHE A 30 20.00 10.23 5.13
N ILE A 31 20.77 9.83 4.11
CA ILE A 31 21.63 10.74 3.34
C ILE A 31 20.77 11.60 2.40
N ALA A 32 19.83 10.98 1.69
CA ALA A 32 18.96 11.64 0.73
C ALA A 32 18.09 12.73 1.37
N ALA A 33 17.66 12.53 2.61
CA ALA A 33 16.90 13.52 3.38
C ALA A 33 17.63 14.88 3.50
N HIS A 34 18.96 14.90 3.45
CA HIS A 34 19.74 16.14 3.53
C HIS A 34 19.77 16.95 2.23
N PHE A 35 19.42 16.34 1.09
CA PHE A 35 19.40 16.97 -0.23
C PHE A 35 18.02 17.53 -0.62
N GLY A 36 17.05 17.47 0.29
CA GLY A 36 15.71 18.04 0.14
C GLY A 36 14.62 17.05 -0.28
N ASN A 37 13.37 17.42 -0.02
CA ASN A 37 12.20 16.53 -0.12
C ASN A 37 11.92 16.00 -1.53
N SER A 38 12.36 16.69 -2.59
CA SER A 38 12.16 16.24 -3.97
C SER A 38 12.89 14.94 -4.28
N TRP A 39 14.13 14.78 -3.79
CA TRP A 39 14.91 13.57 -4.00
C TRP A 39 14.30 12.38 -3.25
N VAL A 40 13.87 12.61 -2.00
CA VAL A 40 13.16 11.60 -1.20
C VAL A 40 11.91 11.11 -1.92
N ARG A 41 11.09 12.02 -2.47
CA ARG A 41 9.89 11.63 -3.21
C ARG A 41 10.17 10.82 -4.48
N ILE A 42 11.22 11.17 -5.25
CA ILE A 42 11.63 10.40 -6.43
C ILE A 42 12.06 8.99 -6.00
N MET A 43 12.76 8.88 -4.87
CA MET A 43 13.18 7.60 -4.32
C MET A 43 12.02 6.76 -3.84
N ASP A 44 11.06 7.34 -3.11
CA ASP A 44 9.88 6.63 -2.63
C ASP A 44 9.11 6.02 -3.81
N LEU A 45 8.93 6.78 -4.89
CA LEU A 45 8.33 6.28 -6.12
C LEU A 45 9.16 5.16 -6.77
N ALA A 46 10.49 5.32 -6.86
CA ALA A 46 11.35 4.30 -7.41
C ALA A 46 11.31 2.99 -6.59
N LEU A 47 11.40 3.08 -5.26
CA LEU A 47 11.33 1.94 -4.34
C LEU A 47 9.97 1.25 -4.42
N LEU A 48 8.88 2.02 -4.50
CA LEU A 48 7.54 1.49 -4.72
C LEU A 48 7.47 0.69 -6.02
N TYR A 49 7.93 1.24 -7.15
CA TYR A 49 7.90 0.51 -8.43
C TYR A 49 8.83 -0.71 -8.43
N ILE A 50 9.97 -0.65 -7.74
CA ILE A 50 10.85 -1.82 -7.54
C ILE A 50 10.15 -2.89 -6.72
N MET A 51 9.49 -2.53 -5.61
CA MET A 51 8.71 -3.48 -4.81
C MET A 51 7.58 -4.12 -5.62
N LEU A 52 6.88 -3.33 -6.44
CA LEU A 52 5.86 -3.85 -7.35
C LEU A 52 6.44 -4.84 -8.37
N ALA A 53 7.57 -4.50 -9.00
CA ALA A 53 8.25 -5.38 -9.94
C ALA A 53 8.75 -6.68 -9.28
N LEU A 54 9.28 -6.60 -8.06
CA LEU A 54 9.66 -7.78 -7.27
C LEU A 54 8.45 -8.65 -6.91
N GLY A 55 7.31 -8.02 -6.60
CA GLY A 55 6.04 -8.71 -6.37
C GLY A 55 5.63 -9.57 -7.57
N LEU A 56 5.72 -9.02 -8.78
CA LEU A 56 5.45 -9.77 -10.01
C LEU A 56 6.40 -10.97 -10.17
N ASN A 57 7.69 -10.80 -9.85
CA ASN A 57 8.67 -11.88 -9.91
C ASN A 57 8.37 -13.02 -8.93
N ILE A 58 7.86 -12.69 -7.75
CA ILE A 58 7.45 -13.69 -6.74
C ILE A 58 6.21 -14.43 -7.24
N VAL A 59 5.17 -13.71 -7.66
CA VAL A 59 3.90 -14.31 -8.07
C VAL A 59 4.10 -15.20 -9.30
N VAL A 60 4.65 -14.67 -10.38
CA VAL A 60 4.84 -15.43 -11.63
C VAL A 60 5.93 -16.48 -11.47
N GLY A 61 7.01 -16.16 -10.76
CA GLY A 61 8.14 -17.06 -10.58
C GLY A 61 7.82 -18.31 -9.75
N PHE A 62 6.98 -18.20 -8.72
CA PHE A 62 6.60 -19.34 -7.88
C PHE A 62 5.31 -20.03 -8.32
N ALA A 63 4.31 -19.29 -8.81
CA ALA A 63 3.03 -19.88 -9.22
C ALA A 63 3.05 -20.44 -10.65
N GLY A 64 4.00 -19.99 -11.50
CA GLY A 64 4.08 -20.40 -12.90
C GLY A 64 2.91 -19.90 -13.77
N LEU A 65 2.10 -18.97 -13.25
CA LEU A 65 0.96 -18.35 -13.92
C LEU A 65 1.14 -16.83 -13.93
N LEU A 66 0.73 -16.18 -15.01
CA LEU A 66 0.73 -14.72 -15.10
C LEU A 66 -0.45 -14.17 -14.28
N ASP A 67 -0.16 -13.61 -13.11
CA ASP A 67 -1.13 -12.92 -12.26
C ASP A 67 -0.67 -11.47 -12.03
N LEU A 68 -1.52 -10.53 -12.43
CA LEU A 68 -1.28 -9.08 -12.37
C LEU A 68 -2.07 -8.37 -11.27
N GLY A 69 -2.81 -9.12 -10.45
CA GLY A 69 -3.75 -8.60 -9.45
C GLY A 69 -3.07 -7.95 -8.25
N TYR A 70 -1.76 -8.13 -8.08
CA TYR A 70 -0.99 -7.58 -6.96
C TYR A 70 -1.08 -6.04 -6.84
N ILE A 71 -1.27 -5.33 -7.96
CA ILE A 71 -1.42 -3.86 -7.97
C ILE A 71 -2.70 -3.41 -7.24
N ALA A 72 -3.78 -4.19 -7.33
CA ALA A 72 -5.00 -3.91 -6.58
C ALA A 72 -4.82 -4.07 -5.07
N PHE A 73 -4.07 -5.09 -4.63
CA PHE A 73 -3.76 -5.26 -3.21
C PHE A 73 -2.84 -4.17 -2.68
N TYR A 74 -1.89 -3.72 -3.49
CA TYR A 74 -1.10 -2.52 -3.19
C TYR A 74 -2.00 -1.29 -2.97
N ALA A 75 -2.96 -1.04 -3.87
CA ALA A 75 -3.89 0.08 -3.72
C ALA A 75 -4.74 -0.04 -2.45
N LEU A 76 -5.31 -1.22 -2.16
CA LEU A 76 -6.09 -1.47 -0.94
C LEU A 76 -5.28 -1.16 0.33
N GLY A 77 -4.02 -1.62 0.40
CA GLY A 77 -3.14 -1.34 1.53
C GLY A 77 -2.78 0.14 1.65
N ALA A 78 -2.51 0.81 0.52
CA ALA A 78 -2.20 2.24 0.50
C ALA A 78 -3.38 3.09 0.98
N TYR A 79 -4.59 2.83 0.50
CA TYR A 79 -5.79 3.56 0.94
C TYR A 79 -6.17 3.24 2.38
N MET A 80 -5.98 2.01 2.86
CA MET A 80 -6.21 1.67 4.26
C MET A 80 -5.22 2.41 5.17
N THR A 81 -3.95 2.51 4.77
CA THR A 81 -2.96 3.33 5.48
C THR A 81 -3.35 4.80 5.48
N GLY A 82 -3.75 5.34 4.32
CA GLY A 82 -4.24 6.72 4.22
C GLY A 82 -5.46 6.97 5.12
N LEU A 83 -6.40 6.04 5.23
CA LEU A 83 -7.57 6.20 6.09
C LEU A 83 -7.25 6.12 7.59
N LEU A 84 -6.27 5.31 7.98
CA LEU A 84 -5.97 5.03 9.39
C LEU A 84 -4.79 5.82 9.95
N ALA A 85 -4.04 6.54 9.12
CA ALA A 85 -2.91 7.36 9.52
C ALA A 85 -3.00 8.78 8.94
N SER A 86 -4.20 9.30 8.74
CA SER A 86 -4.39 10.68 8.27
C SER A 86 -5.74 11.26 8.71
N PRO A 87 -5.94 12.57 8.53
CA PRO A 87 -7.23 13.22 8.74
C PRO A 87 -8.35 12.75 7.82
N GLN A 88 -8.07 11.93 6.79
CA GLN A 88 -9.09 11.50 5.82
C GLN A 88 -10.30 10.84 6.49
N PHE A 89 -10.10 10.11 7.59
CA PHE A 89 -11.23 9.50 8.30
C PHE A 89 -12.24 10.53 8.84
N ALA A 90 -11.78 11.71 9.27
CA ALA A 90 -12.67 12.81 9.66
C ALA A 90 -13.49 13.30 8.45
N VAL A 91 -12.85 13.44 7.29
CA VAL A 91 -13.54 13.81 6.03
C VAL A 91 -14.60 12.78 5.65
N VAL A 92 -14.33 11.49 5.87
CA VAL A 92 -15.33 10.42 5.66
C VAL A 92 -16.53 10.64 6.58
N LEU A 93 -16.32 10.85 7.88
CA LEU A 93 -17.39 11.08 8.85
C LEU A 93 -18.21 12.34 8.52
N GLU A 94 -17.53 13.45 8.19
CA GLU A 94 -18.18 14.69 7.76
C GLU A 94 -19.05 14.46 6.52
N SER A 95 -18.52 13.73 5.53
CA SER A 95 -19.26 13.36 4.33
C SER A 95 -20.51 12.54 4.64
N PHE A 96 -20.45 11.64 5.62
CA PHE A 96 -21.63 10.89 6.08
C PHE A 96 -22.65 11.78 6.78
N VAL A 97 -22.23 12.73 7.61
CA VAL A 97 -23.12 13.70 8.26
C VAL A 97 -23.87 14.53 7.20
N ASN A 98 -23.17 14.97 6.15
CA ASN A 98 -23.74 15.81 5.11
C ASN A 98 -24.70 15.04 4.17
N ASN A 99 -24.37 13.81 3.78
CA ASN A 99 -25.18 13.03 2.85
C ASN A 99 -26.26 12.18 3.53
N TYR A 100 -25.97 11.67 4.73
CA TYR A 100 -26.83 10.74 5.48
C TYR A 100 -26.88 11.12 6.97
N PRO A 101 -27.56 12.22 7.36
CA PRO A 101 -27.47 12.79 8.70
C PRO A 101 -27.76 11.80 9.84
N ALA A 102 -28.74 10.90 9.67
CA ALA A 102 -29.07 9.89 10.68
C ALA A 102 -27.92 8.91 10.94
N VAL A 103 -27.24 8.47 9.88
CA VAL A 103 -26.08 7.56 9.96
C VAL A 103 -24.86 8.33 10.44
N GLY A 104 -24.59 9.51 9.87
CA GLY A 104 -23.44 10.34 10.22
C GLY A 104 -23.41 10.71 11.70
N ASN A 105 -24.53 11.20 12.26
CA ASN A 105 -24.60 11.55 13.69
C ASN A 105 -24.40 10.33 14.60
N SER A 106 -24.86 9.15 14.17
CA SER A 106 -24.64 7.89 14.91
C SER A 106 -23.16 7.47 14.89
N LEU A 107 -22.48 7.66 13.76
CA LEU A 107 -21.05 7.38 13.63
C LEU A 107 -20.21 8.36 14.45
N VAL A 108 -20.53 9.66 14.43
CA VAL A 108 -19.85 10.67 15.26
C VAL A 108 -20.01 10.36 16.75
N TRP A 109 -21.18 9.88 17.18
CA TRP A 109 -21.40 9.43 18.55
C TRP A 109 -20.54 8.19 18.90
N LEU A 110 -20.38 7.25 17.97
CA LEU A 110 -19.58 6.02 18.18
C LEU A 110 -18.06 6.29 18.24
N PHE A 111 -17.54 7.09 17.31
CA PHE A 111 -16.10 7.37 17.21
C PHE A 111 -15.65 8.54 18.10
N GLY A 112 -16.59 9.36 18.57
CA GLY A 112 -16.31 10.50 19.42
C GLY A 112 -15.82 11.75 18.66
N PRO A 113 -15.80 12.90 19.37
CA PRO A 113 -15.49 14.20 18.76
C PRO A 113 -14.03 14.33 18.33
N GLU A 114 -13.09 13.65 18.99
CA GLU A 114 -11.66 13.73 18.66
C GLU A 114 -11.35 13.15 17.27
N ILE A 115 -11.87 11.96 16.98
CA ILE A 115 -11.71 11.30 15.68
C ILE A 115 -12.45 12.07 14.57
N THR A 116 -13.56 12.71 14.91
CA THR A 116 -14.33 13.53 13.97
C THR A 116 -13.57 14.79 13.52
N GLN A 117 -12.65 15.30 14.34
CA GLN A 117 -11.86 16.50 13.99
C GLN A 117 -10.49 16.15 13.42
N ASN A 118 -9.80 15.18 14.01
CA ASN A 118 -8.41 14.88 13.65
C ASN A 118 -8.28 13.67 12.74
N GLY A 119 -9.32 12.84 12.61
CA GLY A 119 -9.23 11.56 11.93
C GLY A 119 -8.56 10.49 12.80
N ILE A 120 -8.07 9.43 12.16
CA ILE A 120 -7.40 8.31 12.84
C ILE A 120 -5.90 8.39 12.55
N HIS A 121 -5.11 8.30 13.61
CA HIS A 121 -3.64 8.38 13.58
C HIS A 121 -3.03 7.13 14.25
N LEU A 122 -3.25 5.97 13.62
CA LEU A 122 -2.73 4.69 14.10
C LEU A 122 -1.27 4.50 13.70
N SER A 123 -0.51 3.84 14.57
CA SER A 123 0.87 3.47 14.27
C SER A 123 0.93 2.43 13.15
N VAL A 124 1.93 2.55 12.28
CA VAL A 124 2.20 1.63 11.16
C VAL A 124 2.29 0.16 11.60
N TRP A 125 2.75 -0.11 12.81
CA TRP A 125 2.83 -1.47 13.36
C TRP A 125 1.47 -2.15 13.52
N PHE A 126 0.39 -1.39 13.69
CA PHE A 126 -0.98 -1.92 13.70
C PHE A 126 -1.57 -1.96 12.29
N ILE A 127 -1.24 -0.97 11.46
CA ILE A 127 -1.74 -0.87 10.09
C ILE A 127 -1.21 -2.04 9.25
N ILE A 128 0.05 -2.46 9.39
CA ILE A 128 0.61 -3.57 8.59
C ILE A 128 -0.17 -4.88 8.79
N PRO A 129 -0.38 -5.40 10.02
CA PRO A 129 -1.20 -6.59 10.24
C PRO A 129 -2.64 -6.45 9.76
N MET A 130 -3.27 -5.29 9.99
CA MET A 130 -4.62 -5.02 9.50
C MET A 130 -4.67 -5.05 7.97
N GLY A 131 -3.66 -4.50 7.31
CA GLY A 131 -3.54 -4.49 5.85
C GLY A 131 -3.35 -5.86 5.29
N ALA A 132 -2.50 -6.68 5.92
CA ALA A 132 -2.35 -8.09 5.56
C ALA A 132 -3.66 -8.87 5.72
N ALA A 133 -4.41 -8.62 6.80
CA ALA A 133 -5.70 -9.27 7.05
C ALA A 133 -6.75 -8.86 6.00
N VAL A 134 -6.87 -7.56 5.70
CA VAL A 134 -7.79 -7.04 4.68
C VAL A 134 -7.39 -7.55 3.29
N ALA A 135 -6.11 -7.47 2.92
CA ALA A 135 -5.62 -7.99 1.65
C ALA A 135 -5.86 -9.50 1.53
N GLY A 136 -5.64 -10.27 2.59
CA GLY A 136 -5.95 -11.70 2.63
C GLY A 136 -7.44 -12.00 2.46
N LEU A 137 -8.32 -11.21 3.09
CA LEU A 137 -9.77 -11.34 2.96
C LEU A 137 -10.23 -11.05 1.53
N PHE A 138 -9.84 -9.91 0.96
CA PHE A 138 -10.17 -9.55 -0.41
C PHE A 138 -9.54 -10.53 -1.42
N GLY A 139 -8.33 -11.01 -1.12
CA GLY A 139 -7.63 -12.02 -1.91
C GLY A 139 -8.35 -13.37 -1.92
N ALA A 140 -8.87 -13.81 -0.78
CA ALA A 140 -9.68 -15.03 -0.71
C ALA A 140 -11.02 -14.87 -1.44
N LEU A 141 -11.68 -13.72 -1.25
CA LEU A 141 -12.97 -13.42 -1.88
C LEU A 141 -12.88 -13.43 -3.41
N LEU A 142 -11.79 -12.90 -3.97
CA LEU A 142 -11.57 -12.82 -5.41
C LEU A 142 -10.84 -14.04 -5.99
N GLY A 143 -9.98 -14.66 -5.20
CA GLY A 143 -9.31 -15.91 -5.54
C GLY A 143 -10.31 -17.04 -5.74
N ALA A 144 -11.27 -17.21 -4.83
CA ALA A 144 -12.25 -18.30 -4.88
C ALA A 144 -12.96 -18.50 -6.24
N PRO A 145 -13.52 -17.46 -6.90
CA PRO A 145 -14.13 -17.63 -8.22
C PRO A 145 -13.12 -17.83 -9.36
N THR A 146 -11.87 -17.38 -9.22
CA THR A 146 -10.86 -17.40 -10.28
C THR A 146 -10.02 -18.67 -10.32
N LEU A 147 -10.07 -19.52 -9.28
CA LEU A 147 -9.35 -20.81 -9.20
C LEU A 147 -9.61 -21.77 -10.38
N LYS A 148 -10.71 -21.59 -11.11
CA LYS A 148 -11.05 -22.42 -12.28
C LYS A 148 -10.38 -21.94 -13.57
N LEU A 149 -9.85 -20.73 -13.60
CA LEU A 149 -9.20 -20.13 -14.76
C LEU A 149 -7.73 -20.56 -14.83
N ARG A 150 -7.19 -20.66 -16.05
CA ARG A 150 -5.80 -21.08 -16.28
C ARG A 150 -5.13 -20.20 -17.33
N GLY A 151 -3.82 -20.07 -17.22
CA GLY A 151 -2.99 -19.33 -18.17
C GLY A 151 -3.49 -17.91 -18.39
N ASP A 152 -3.71 -17.55 -19.65
CA ASP A 152 -4.06 -16.19 -20.06
C ASP A 152 -5.41 -15.71 -19.50
N TYR A 153 -6.36 -16.61 -19.25
CA TYR A 153 -7.64 -16.24 -18.66
C TYR A 153 -7.49 -15.72 -17.23
N LEU A 154 -6.55 -16.28 -16.47
CA LEU A 154 -6.24 -15.79 -15.13
C LEU A 154 -5.58 -14.40 -15.20
N ALA A 155 -4.68 -14.20 -16.16
CA ALA A 155 -4.03 -12.90 -16.37
C ALA A 155 -5.02 -11.80 -16.75
N ILE A 156 -5.96 -12.09 -17.65
CA ILE A 156 -7.00 -11.13 -18.08
C ILE A 156 -7.87 -10.71 -16.90
N VAL A 157 -8.33 -11.67 -16.09
CA VAL A 157 -9.21 -11.37 -14.94
C VAL A 157 -8.49 -10.57 -13.86
N THR A 158 -7.22 -10.90 -13.60
CA THR A 158 -6.43 -10.21 -12.57
C THR A 158 -6.04 -8.79 -13.00
N LEU A 159 -5.77 -8.56 -14.29
CA LEU A 159 -5.62 -7.22 -14.87
C LEU A 159 -6.93 -6.42 -14.74
N GLY A 160 -8.05 -7.04 -15.13
CA GLY A 160 -9.38 -6.42 -15.02
C GLY A 160 -9.70 -6.01 -13.59
N PHE A 161 -9.37 -6.86 -12.59
CA PHE A 161 -9.51 -6.51 -11.19
C PHE A 161 -8.64 -5.31 -10.79
N GLY A 162 -7.38 -5.27 -11.22
CA GLY A 162 -6.49 -4.12 -11.01
C GLY A 162 -7.11 -2.81 -11.52
N GLU A 163 -7.66 -2.83 -12.73
CA GLU A 163 -8.31 -1.66 -13.32
C GLU A 163 -9.62 -1.30 -12.60
N ILE A 164 -10.43 -2.28 -12.20
CA ILE A 164 -11.64 -2.05 -11.40
C ILE A 164 -11.28 -1.33 -10.10
N ILE A 165 -10.26 -1.78 -9.37
CA ILE A 165 -9.83 -1.13 -8.13
C ILE A 165 -9.34 0.29 -8.41
N ARG A 166 -8.55 0.52 -9.46
CA ARG A 166 -8.11 1.87 -9.83
C ARG A 166 -9.30 2.81 -10.10
N ILE A 167 -10.27 2.36 -10.89
CA ILE A 167 -11.46 3.15 -11.22
C ILE A 167 -12.30 3.37 -9.95
N PHE A 168 -12.55 2.32 -9.18
CA PHE A 168 -13.35 2.39 -7.96
C PHE A 168 -12.75 3.37 -6.96
N MET A 169 -11.44 3.28 -6.68
CA MET A 169 -10.77 4.18 -5.74
C MET A 169 -10.75 5.63 -6.23
N ASN A 170 -10.65 5.87 -7.53
CA ASN A 170 -10.70 7.22 -8.09
C ASN A 170 -12.11 7.82 -8.11
N ASN A 171 -13.16 7.01 -8.02
CA ASN A 171 -14.56 7.46 -7.99
C ASN A 171 -15.17 7.49 -6.58
N LEU A 172 -14.47 6.95 -5.57
CA LEU A 172 -14.90 6.92 -4.17
C LEU A 172 -14.80 8.28 -3.44
N ASN A 173 -14.87 9.39 -4.18
CA ASN A 173 -15.02 10.74 -3.63
C ASN A 173 -16.48 11.21 -3.52
N ALA A 174 -17.43 10.51 -4.16
CA ALA A 174 -18.85 10.86 -4.14
C ALA A 174 -19.74 9.60 -4.09
N PRO A 175 -20.94 9.65 -3.45
CA PRO A 175 -21.49 10.77 -2.69
C PRO A 175 -20.79 11.00 -1.34
N VAL A 176 -20.19 9.96 -0.76
CA VAL A 176 -19.37 10.04 0.45
C VAL A 176 -17.90 10.04 0.06
N ASN A 177 -17.12 11.01 0.56
CA ASN A 177 -15.72 11.15 0.21
C ASN A 177 -14.82 10.22 1.05
N ILE A 178 -14.60 9.00 0.56
CA ILE A 178 -13.76 8.00 1.24
C ILE A 178 -12.28 8.18 0.85
N THR A 179 -11.99 8.28 -0.44
CA THR A 179 -10.61 8.19 -0.97
C THR A 179 -10.02 9.51 -1.42
N ASN A 180 -10.83 10.59 -1.45
CA ASN A 180 -10.51 11.85 -2.10
C ASN A 180 -10.29 11.74 -3.63
N GLY A 181 -10.70 10.62 -4.23
CA GLY A 181 -10.72 10.42 -5.68
C GLY A 181 -9.33 10.59 -6.31
N PRO A 182 -9.22 11.28 -7.46
CA PRO A 182 -7.94 11.45 -8.15
C PRO A 182 -6.91 12.32 -7.40
N GLN A 183 -7.34 13.10 -6.41
CA GLN A 183 -6.44 13.91 -5.58
C GLN A 183 -5.66 13.04 -4.58
N GLY A 184 -6.19 11.86 -4.25
CA GLY A 184 -5.61 10.98 -3.25
C GLY A 184 -5.62 11.56 -1.83
N ILE A 185 -5.12 10.75 -0.90
CA ILE A 185 -5.05 11.11 0.52
C ILE A 185 -3.70 11.75 0.81
N ASN A 186 -3.72 12.94 1.42
CA ASN A 186 -2.55 13.71 1.81
C ASN A 186 -2.38 13.74 3.33
N MET A 187 -1.25 14.28 3.81
CA MET A 187 -0.96 14.43 5.25
C MET A 187 -1.00 13.08 5.99
N ILE A 188 -0.44 12.05 5.36
CA ILE A 188 -0.24 10.75 6.01
C ILE A 188 0.86 10.91 7.05
N ASP A 189 0.62 10.38 8.24
CA ASP A 189 1.57 10.44 9.34
C ASP A 189 2.91 9.81 8.98
N PRO A 190 4.01 10.42 9.43
CA PRO A 190 5.31 9.86 9.19
C PRO A 190 5.55 8.60 10.01
N ILE A 191 6.29 7.66 9.43
CA ILE A 191 6.66 6.42 10.12
C ILE A 191 7.63 6.78 11.25
N ARG A 192 7.27 6.46 12.49
CA ARG A 192 8.13 6.65 13.66
C ARG A 192 8.77 5.32 14.05
N ILE A 193 10.09 5.28 14.04
CA ILE A 193 10.88 4.12 14.50
C ILE A 193 11.70 4.56 15.72
N PHE A 194 11.49 3.90 16.86
CA PHE A 194 12.19 4.21 18.13
C PHE A 194 12.14 5.70 18.54
N GLY A 195 11.02 6.39 18.25
CA GLY A 195 10.83 7.80 18.58
C GLY A 195 11.40 8.80 17.57
N VAL A 196 12.12 8.33 16.53
CA VAL A 196 12.59 9.16 15.41
C VAL A 196 11.56 9.13 14.28
N SER A 197 11.14 10.30 13.80
CA SER A 197 10.29 10.46 12.62
C SER A 197 11.12 10.27 11.35
N LEU A 198 10.66 9.44 10.43
CA LEU A 198 11.33 9.15 9.15
C LEU A 198 10.80 10.02 7.99
N ALA A 199 10.26 11.20 8.29
CA ALA A 199 9.80 12.17 7.29
C ALA A 199 10.40 13.55 7.53
#